data_AF-A0A3D8P4L4-F1
#
_entry.id   AF-A0A3D8P4L4-F1
#
_cell.length_a   1.000
_cell.length_b   1.000
_cell.length_c   1.000
_cell.angle_alpha   90.00
_cell.angle_beta   90.00
_cell.angle_gamma   90.00
#
_symmetry.space_group_name_H-M   'P 1'
#
loop_
_entity.id
_entity.type
_entity.pdbx_description
1 polymer ?
#
loop_
_entity_poly.entity_id
_entity_poly.type
_entity_poly.pdbx_seq_one_letter_code
_entity_poly.pdbx_strand_id
1 'polypeptide(L)'
;MKIEFWGQEFEVNVLLGCLGSFLIAVISSMFGFGGGPFMVPLLTVGLGLPMYVVVGSSLLAIFFNTLMGSLRHYQFGNFDPLLFLIMFPAAILGGYIGPQIAKRVSPVAVKRIAAAGLVLLALNLLGVY
;
A
#
# COMPACT_ATOMS: atom_id res chain seq x y z
N MET A 1 2.53 19.05 -14.63
CA MET A 1 3.48 18.43 -15.58
C MET A 1 2.70 17.43 -16.39
N LYS A 2 2.81 17.48 -17.72
CA LYS A 2 2.14 16.51 -18.59
C LYS A 2 2.99 15.24 -18.64
N ILE A 3 2.42 14.12 -18.27
CA ILE A 3 3.06 12.81 -18.36
C ILE A 3 2.32 12.04 -19.45
N GLU A 4 3.04 11.67 -20.50
CA GLU A 4 2.50 10.82 -21.56
C GLU A 4 2.72 9.36 -21.18
N PHE A 5 1.63 8.59 -21.11
CA PHE A 5 1.71 7.16 -20.85
C PHE A 5 0.81 6.42 -21.84
N TRP A 6 1.42 5.63 -22.74
CA TRP A 6 0.70 4.91 -23.81
C TRP A 6 -0.15 5.83 -24.72
N GLY A 7 0.38 7.00 -25.09
CA GLY A 7 -0.31 7.95 -25.98
C GLY A 7 -1.47 8.72 -25.34
N GLN A 8 -1.66 8.61 -24.02
CA GLN A 8 -2.59 9.43 -23.23
C GLN A 8 -1.77 10.44 -22.41
N GLU A 9 -2.07 11.73 -22.57
CA GLU A 9 -1.48 12.80 -21.75
C GLU A 9 -2.25 12.94 -20.43
N PHE A 10 -1.55 12.81 -19.30
CA PHE A 10 -2.09 13.07 -17.97
C PHE A 10 -1.48 14.34 -17.39
N GLU A 11 -2.32 15.26 -16.94
CA GLU A 11 -1.87 16.41 -16.17
C GLU A 11 -1.68 16.02 -14.70
N VAL A 12 -0.42 15.90 -14.31
CA VAL A 12 -0.05 15.47 -12.96
C VAL A 12 0.51 16.66 -12.19
N ASN A 13 -0.05 16.88 -11.00
CA ASN A 13 0.52 17.81 -10.03
C ASN A 13 1.67 17.11 -9.30
N VAL A 14 2.89 17.32 -9.79
CA VAL A 14 4.12 16.70 -9.25
C VAL A 14 4.33 17.07 -7.79
N LEU A 15 4.01 18.31 -7.41
CA LEU A 15 4.15 18.76 -6.03
C LEU A 15 3.23 17.98 -5.09
N LEU A 16 1.97 17.81 -5.48
CA LEU A 16 0.99 17.00 -4.75
C LEU A 16 1.43 15.53 -4.67
N GLY A 17 1.90 14.97 -5.78
CA GLY A 17 2.39 13.60 -5.85
C GLY A 17 3.59 13.37 -4.92
N CYS A 18 4.61 14.21 -4.99
CA CYS A 18 5.82 14.10 -4.16
C CYS A 18 5.51 14.32 -2.68
N LEU A 19 4.84 15.41 -2.32
CA LEU A 19 4.52 15.72 -0.92
C LEU A 19 3.55 14.68 -0.33
N GLY A 20 2.50 14.33 -1.07
CA GLY A 20 1.53 13.32 -0.65
C GLY A 20 2.19 11.96 -0.44
N SER A 21 3.01 11.52 -1.39
CA SER A 21 3.71 10.23 -1.29
C SER A 21 4.71 10.22 -0.15
N PHE A 22 5.41 11.33 0.09
CA PHE A 22 6.35 11.47 1.20
C PHE A 22 5.63 11.38 2.55
N LEU A 23 4.53 12.13 2.74
CA LEU A 23 3.75 12.08 3.98
C LEU A 23 3.17 10.69 4.22
N ILE A 24 2.60 10.06 3.19
CA ILE A 24 2.10 8.69 3.28
C ILE A 24 3.23 7.73 3.63
N ALA A 25 4.40 7.83 3.01
CA ALA A 25 5.54 6.96 3.28
C ALA A 25 6.03 7.09 4.74
N VAL A 26 6.14 8.32 5.26
CA VAL A 26 6.51 8.58 6.66
C VAL A 26 5.51 7.94 7.61
N ILE A 27 4.23 8.25 7.46
CA ILE A 27 3.16 7.70 8.32
C ILE A 27 3.15 6.18 8.23
N SER A 28 3.16 5.63 7.01
CA SER A 28 3.05 4.19 6.80
C SER A 28 4.26 3.41 7.29
N SER A 29 5.45 4.02 7.25
CA SER A 29 6.67 3.44 7.83
C SER A 29 6.63 3.45 9.36
N MET A 30 6.05 4.47 9.98
CA MET A 30 5.85 4.50 11.43
C MET A 30 4.89 3.41 11.92
N PHE A 31 3.80 3.17 11.16
CA PHE A 31 2.80 2.14 11.49
C PHE A 31 3.15 0.73 10.98
N GLY A 32 4.14 0.59 10.09
CA GLY A 32 4.61 -0.71 9.57
C GLY A 32 3.74 -1.39 8.51
N PHE A 33 2.71 -0.74 7.94
CA PHE A 33 1.80 -1.36 6.95
C PHE A 33 2.13 -1.07 5.47
N GLY A 34 3.23 -0.37 5.17
CA GLY A 34 3.77 -0.18 3.81
C GLY A 34 3.09 0.89 2.94
N GLY A 35 1.87 1.34 3.26
CA GLY A 35 1.24 2.54 2.66
C GLY A 35 0.27 2.32 1.51
N GLY A 36 0.05 1.06 1.10
CA GLY A 36 -0.79 0.70 -0.05
C GLY A 36 -2.21 1.28 -0.05
N PRO A 37 -2.98 1.16 1.04
CA PRO A 37 -4.34 1.72 1.13
C PRO A 37 -4.44 3.22 0.84
N PHE A 38 -3.37 3.99 1.06
CA PHE A 38 -3.35 5.44 0.86
C PHE A 38 -2.67 5.83 -0.46
N MET A 39 -1.65 5.09 -0.88
CA MET A 39 -0.92 5.36 -2.12
C MET A 39 -1.81 5.20 -3.35
N VAL A 40 -2.66 4.17 -3.37
CA VAL A 40 -3.56 3.93 -4.50
C VAL A 40 -4.56 5.10 -4.67
N PRO A 41 -5.35 5.52 -3.66
CA PRO A 41 -6.21 6.71 -3.78
C PRO A 41 -5.46 7.99 -4.12
N LEU A 42 -4.26 8.23 -3.58
CA LEU A 42 -3.47 9.41 -3.92
C LEU A 42 -3.17 9.47 -5.43
N LEU A 43 -2.73 8.36 -6.00
CA LEU A 43 -2.36 8.31 -7.42
C LEU A 43 -3.61 8.30 -8.33
N THR A 44 -4.68 7.61 -7.94
CA THR A 44 -5.90 7.51 -8.78
C THR A 44 -6.80 8.73 -8.66
N VAL A 45 -7.15 9.13 -7.45
CA VAL A 45 -8.10 10.23 -7.19
C VAL A 45 -7.35 11.57 -7.11
N GLY A 46 -6.18 11.60 -6.47
CA GLY A 46 -5.40 12.83 -6.31
C GLY A 46 -4.69 13.29 -7.58
N LEU A 47 -4.17 12.35 -8.38
CA LEU A 47 -3.42 12.65 -9.61
C LEU A 47 -4.16 12.25 -10.90
N GLY A 48 -5.34 11.65 -10.79
CA GLY A 48 -6.15 11.26 -11.96
C GLY A 48 -5.52 10.17 -12.84
N LEU A 49 -4.53 9.43 -12.33
CA LEU A 49 -3.82 8.42 -13.12
C LEU A 49 -4.66 7.17 -13.31
N PRO A 50 -4.57 6.52 -14.48
CA PRO A 50 -5.35 5.34 -14.78
C PRO A 50 -4.82 4.12 -14.00
N MET A 51 -5.74 3.21 -13.66
CA MET A 51 -5.45 2.13 -12.71
C MET A 51 -4.28 1.22 -13.14
N TYR A 52 -4.08 1.01 -14.43
CA TYR A 52 -2.98 0.18 -14.96
C TYR A 52 -1.59 0.76 -14.68
N VAL A 53 -1.46 2.10 -14.62
CA VAL A 53 -0.21 2.78 -14.22
C VAL A 53 -0.06 2.81 -12.71
N VAL A 54 -1.17 3.08 -12.01
CA VAL A 54 -1.20 3.24 -10.55
C VAL A 54 -0.80 1.95 -9.84
N VAL A 55 -1.27 0.78 -10.29
CA VAL A 55 -0.96 -0.49 -9.64
C VAL A 55 0.54 -0.79 -9.66
N GLY A 56 1.21 -0.64 -10.80
CA GLY A 56 2.64 -0.91 -10.90
C GLY A 56 3.49 0.10 -10.12
N SER A 57 3.20 1.39 -10.26
CA SER A 57 3.94 2.47 -9.60
C SER A 57 3.80 2.47 -8.09
N SER A 58 2.59 2.23 -7.56
CA SER A 58 2.37 2.11 -6.12
C SER A 58 3.09 0.90 -5.52
N LEU A 59 3.05 -0.27 -6.18
CA LEU A 59 3.75 -1.46 -5.70
C LEU A 59 5.25 -1.24 -5.58
N LEU A 60 5.86 -0.60 -6.57
CA LEU A 60 7.28 -0.28 -6.54
C LEU A 60 7.62 0.68 -5.38
N ALA A 61 6.78 1.69 -5.17
CA ALA A 61 7.00 2.66 -4.10
C ALA A 61 6.79 2.04 -2.70
N ILE A 62 5.77 1.20 -2.53
CA ILE A 62 5.52 0.42 -1.30
C ILE A 62 6.68 -0.53 -1.02
N PHE A 63 7.26 -1.16 -2.04
CA PHE A 63 8.40 -2.05 -1.89
C PHE A 63 9.61 -1.32 -1.29
N PHE A 64 10.03 -0.20 -1.87
CA PHE A 64 11.14 0.59 -1.33
C PHE A 64 10.83 1.14 0.06
N ASN A 65 9.60 1.62 0.29
CA ASN A 65 9.16 2.11 1.59
C ASN A 65 9.26 1.02 2.67
N THR A 66 8.73 -0.18 2.38
CA THR A 66 8.73 -1.31 3.30
C THR A 66 10.13 -1.85 3.52
N LEU A 67 10.98 -1.86 2.49
CA LEU A 67 12.39 -2.26 2.61
C LEU A 67 13.14 -1.32 3.56
N MET A 68 13.01 -0.01 3.37
CA MET A 68 13.66 0.99 4.22
C MET A 68 13.12 0.96 5.65
N GLY A 69 11.80 0.87 5.82
CA GLY A 69 11.17 0.70 7.12
C GLY A 69 11.67 -0.55 7.86
N SER A 70 11.68 -1.69 7.18
CA SER A 70 12.15 -2.98 7.74
C SER A 70 13.62 -2.92 8.15
N LEU A 71 14.49 -2.37 7.28
CA LEU A 71 15.91 -2.15 7.60
C LEU A 71 16.08 -1.27 8.84
N ARG A 72 15.27 -0.22 8.97
CA ARG A 72 15.35 0.69 10.12
C ARG A 72 14.87 0.02 11.41
N HIS A 73 13.79 -0.75 11.36
CA HIS A 73 13.34 -1.55 12.50
C HIS A 73 14.38 -2.58 12.93
N TYR A 74 15.07 -3.21 11.97
CA TYR A 74 16.20 -4.11 12.25
C TYR A 74 17.36 -3.38 12.95
N GLN A 75 17.75 -2.20 12.46
CA GLN A 75 18.80 -1.38 13.09
C GLN A 75 18.46 -0.94 14.52
N PHE A 76 17.17 -0.73 14.83
CA PHE A 76 16.72 -0.39 16.17
C PHE A 76 16.66 -1.58 17.13
N GLY A 77 17.00 -2.80 16.69
CA GLY A 77 16.98 -4.00 17.51
C GLY A 77 15.57 -4.55 17.78
N ASN A 78 14.54 -4.00 17.12
CA ASN A 78 13.14 -4.43 17.26
C ASN A 78 12.81 -5.62 16.33
N PHE A 79 13.75 -6.55 16.17
CA PHE A 79 13.60 -7.68 15.26
C PHE A 79 13.45 -8.98 16.05
N ASP A 80 12.28 -9.60 15.94
CA ASP A 80 12.02 -10.94 16.46
C ASP A 80 12.15 -11.97 15.30
N PRO A 81 13.20 -12.81 15.29
CA PRO A 81 13.41 -13.80 14.24
C PRO A 81 12.31 -14.87 14.17
N LEU A 82 11.68 -15.21 15.31
CA LEU A 82 10.64 -16.22 15.36
C LEU A 82 9.37 -15.69 14.70
N LEU A 83 8.98 -14.45 15.04
CA LEU A 83 7.84 -13.79 14.41
C LEU A 83 8.07 -13.63 12.90
N PHE A 84 9.27 -13.23 12.50
CA PHE A 84 9.64 -13.12 11.09
C PHE A 84 9.49 -14.46 10.35
N LEU A 85 9.99 -15.55 10.92
CA LEU A 85 9.93 -16.87 10.29
C LEU A 85 8.50 -17.39 10.10
N ILE A 86 7.58 -17.01 11.00
CA ILE A 86 6.15 -17.36 10.90
C ILE A 86 5.44 -16.45 9.89
N MET A 87 5.69 -15.14 9.96
CA MET A 87 4.97 -14.16 9.13
C MET A 87 5.44 -14.14 7.68
N PHE A 88 6.72 -14.37 7.41
CA PHE A 88 7.29 -14.35 6.06
C PHE A 88 6.60 -15.32 5.07
N PRO A 89 6.48 -16.64 5.36
CA PRO A 89 5.78 -17.55 4.47
C PRO A 89 4.28 -17.23 4.38
N ALA A 90 3.65 -16.81 5.48
CA ALA A 90 2.25 -16.39 5.47
C ALA A 90 2.01 -15.17 4.55
N ALA A 91 2.93 -14.19 4.57
CA ALA A 91 2.87 -13.02 3.71
C ALA A 91 3.06 -13.38 2.22
N ILE A 92 4.00 -14.27 1.90
CA ILE A 92 4.21 -14.75 0.53
C ILE A 92 2.97 -15.49 0.02
N LEU A 93 2.45 -16.44 0.80
CA LEU A 93 1.27 -17.21 0.42
C LEU A 93 0.05 -16.32 0.30
N GLY A 94 -0.17 -15.39 1.23
CA GLY A 94 -1.26 -14.43 1.19
C GLY A 94 -1.17 -13.50 -0.03
N GLY A 95 0.03 -12.98 -0.33
CA GLY A 95 0.28 -12.12 -1.49
C GLY A 95 0.11 -12.85 -2.83
N TYR A 96 0.35 -14.15 -2.88
CA TYR A 96 0.16 -14.96 -4.09
C TYR A 96 -1.29 -15.43 -4.27
N ILE A 97 -1.91 -15.98 -3.21
CA ILE A 97 -3.25 -16.58 -3.24
C ILE A 97 -4.34 -15.50 -3.23
N GLY A 98 -4.16 -14.43 -2.46
CA GLY A 98 -5.16 -13.37 -2.29
C GLY A 98 -5.65 -12.78 -3.62
N PRO A 99 -4.75 -12.32 -4.52
CA PRO A 99 -5.14 -11.82 -5.84
C PRO A 99 -5.82 -12.88 -6.72
N GLN A 100 -5.46 -14.16 -6.60
CA GLN A 100 -6.09 -15.23 -7.37
C GLN A 100 -7.54 -15.46 -6.94
N ILE A 101 -7.80 -15.42 -5.64
CA ILE A 101 -9.17 -15.48 -5.10
C ILE A 101 -9.95 -14.22 -5.48
N ALA A 102 -9.33 -13.03 -5.35
CA ALA A 102 -9.97 -11.76 -5.67
C ALA A 102 -10.47 -11.69 -7.13
N LYS A 103 -9.78 -12.34 -8.08
CA LYS A 103 -10.22 -12.44 -9.48
C LYS A 103 -11.51 -13.25 -9.68
N ARG A 104 -11.86 -14.13 -8.74
CA ARG A 104 -13.07 -14.97 -8.80
C ARG A 104 -14.26 -14.36 -8.05
N VAL A 105 -14.05 -13.25 -7.35
CA VAL A 105 -15.06 -12.57 -6.53
C VAL A 105 -15.46 -11.27 -7.22
N SER A 106 -16.69 -10.80 -7.01
CA SER A 106 -17.15 -9.54 -7.61
C SER A 106 -16.30 -8.35 -7.10
N PRO A 107 -15.93 -7.39 -7.97
CA PRO A 107 -15.12 -6.23 -7.58
C PRO A 107 -15.72 -5.43 -6.41
N VAL A 108 -17.05 -5.37 -6.35
CA VAL A 108 -17.80 -4.71 -5.26
C VAL A 108 -17.61 -5.44 -3.94
N ALA A 109 -17.65 -6.77 -3.93
CA ALA A 109 -17.42 -7.55 -2.72
C ALA A 109 -15.96 -7.43 -2.25
N VAL A 110 -14.98 -7.49 -3.15
CA VAL A 110 -13.56 -7.29 -2.81
C VAL A 110 -13.35 -5.92 -2.16
N LYS A 111 -13.92 -4.85 -2.75
CA LYS A 111 -13.84 -3.50 -2.19
C LYS A 111 -14.49 -3.40 -0.81
N ARG A 112 -15.67 -4.03 -0.62
CA ARG A 112 -16.37 -4.04 0.68
C ARG A 112 -15.60 -4.79 1.75
N ILE A 113 -15.04 -5.96 1.44
CA ILE A 113 -14.23 -6.76 2.38
C ILE A 113 -12.98 -5.98 2.81
N ALA A 114 -12.26 -5.37 1.84
CA ALA A 114 -11.10 -4.55 2.15
C ALA A 114 -11.45 -3.35 3.05
N ALA A 115 -12.56 -2.65 2.74
CA ALA A 115 -13.04 -1.54 3.57
C ALA A 115 -13.44 -1.99 4.98
N ALA A 116 -14.17 -3.10 5.11
CA ALA A 116 -14.57 -3.65 6.40
C ALA A 116 -13.34 -4.04 7.24
N GLY A 117 -12.34 -4.69 6.64
CA GLY A 117 -11.08 -5.04 7.32
C GLY A 117 -10.32 -3.81 7.82
N LEU A 118 -10.25 -2.75 7.00
CA LEU A 118 -9.61 -1.49 7.41
C LEU A 118 -10.36 -0.80 8.57
N VAL A 119 -11.70 -0.81 8.54
CA VAL A 119 -12.51 -0.24 9.62
C VAL A 119 -12.32 -1.04 10.91
N LEU A 120 -12.32 -2.37 10.84
CA LEU A 120 -12.06 -3.23 12.00
C LEU A 120 -10.68 -2.99 12.59
N LEU A 121 -9.65 -2.87 11.75
CA LEU A 121 -8.30 -2.53 12.20
C LEU A 121 -8.27 -1.16 12.87
N ALA A 122 -8.92 -0.15 12.29
CA ALA A 122 -9.01 1.18 12.87
C ALA A 122 -9.70 1.17 14.24
N LEU A 123 -10.78 0.40 14.40
CA LEU A 123 -11.48 0.26 15.68
C LEU A 123 -10.61 -0.40 16.75
N ASN A 124 -9.84 -1.43 16.38
CA ASN A 124 -8.92 -2.10 17.30
C ASN A 124 -7.76 -1.18 17.71
N LEU A 125 -7.19 -0.41 16.77
CA LEU A 125 -6.15 0.57 17.07
C LEU A 125 -6.64 1.74 17.94
N LEU A 126 -7.93 2.10 17.84
CA LEU A 126 -8.57 3.12 18.68
C LEU A 126 -8.94 2.59 20.08
N GLY A 127 -8.70 1.30 20.37
CA GLY A 127 -9.02 0.69 21.66
C GLY A 127 -10.52 0.58 21.92
N VAL A 128 -11.35 0.56 20.86
CA VAL A 128 -12.80 0.37 20.99
C VAL A 128 -13.11 -1.07 21.42
N TYR A 129 -12.19 -2.01 21.15
CA TYR A 129 -12.20 -3.40 21.63
C TYR A 129 -10.78 -3.94 21.77
#